data_AF-A0A9Q8L7V6-F1
#
_entry.id   AF-A0A9Q8L7V6-F1
#
_cell.length_a   1.000
_cell.length_b   1.000
_cell.length_c   1.000
_cell.angle_alpha   90.00
_cell.angle_beta   90.00
_cell.angle_gamma   90.00
#
_symmetry.space_group_name_H-M   'P 1'
#
loop_
_entity.id
_entity.type
_entity.pdbx_description
1 polymer ?
#
loop_
_entity_poly.entity_id
_entity_poly.type
_entity_poly.pdbx_seq_one_letter_code
_entity_poly.pdbx_strand_id
1 'polypeptide(L)'
;MKFPLMGFDATNRKAIIYDEGTEPFTGTTLEGIGQAVIGVLKHPDETANRFVKVLSIKTSQNQLLNAFEKTGGWEISRSTTRELKASGMEKFPQRSSGWTLELAVAQLYESGEARCVVTPWWLESESKLLGVKEECEEGIVKMIIGT
;
A
#
# COMPACT_ATOMS: atom_id res chain seq x y z
N MET A 1 9.07 -2.46 -10.24
CA MET A 1 8.41 -1.35 -9.48
C MET A 1 9.51 -0.42 -8.99
N LYS A 2 9.33 0.92 -8.95
CA LYS A 2 10.45 1.84 -8.63
C LYS A 2 10.87 1.87 -7.14
N PHE A 3 10.22 1.09 -6.26
CA PHE A 3 10.47 1.12 -4.80
C PHE A 3 10.54 -0.30 -4.20
N PRO A 4 11.65 -1.04 -4.39
CA PRO A 4 11.78 -2.43 -3.91
C PRO A 4 11.60 -2.57 -2.39
N LEU A 5 11.98 -1.52 -1.62
CA LEU A 5 11.80 -1.51 -0.16
C LEU A 5 10.33 -1.52 0.27
N MET A 6 9.38 -1.15 -0.59
CA MET A 6 7.96 -1.25 -0.26
C MET A 6 7.40 -2.67 -0.37
N GLY A 7 8.24 -3.66 -0.73
CA GLY A 7 7.93 -5.07 -0.58
C GLY A 7 7.80 -5.86 -1.88
N PHE A 8 7.56 -5.20 -3.03
CA PHE A 8 7.44 -5.89 -4.32
C PHE A 8 8.23 -5.20 -5.43
N ASP A 9 9.05 -5.97 -6.13
CA ASP A 9 9.67 -5.57 -7.38
C ASP A 9 9.25 -6.49 -8.52
N ALA A 10 8.12 -6.13 -9.13
CA ALA A 10 7.58 -6.85 -10.28
C ALA A 10 8.50 -6.92 -11.50
N THR A 11 9.45 -5.99 -11.64
CA THR A 11 10.39 -6.00 -12.77
C THR A 11 11.36 -7.17 -12.66
N ASN A 12 11.86 -7.42 -11.44
CA ASN A 12 12.80 -8.50 -11.14
C ASN A 12 12.13 -9.74 -10.52
N ARG A 13 10.79 -9.73 -10.38
CA ARG A 13 9.99 -10.78 -9.69
C ARG A 13 10.53 -11.09 -8.30
N LYS A 14 10.85 -10.05 -7.53
CA LYS A 14 11.33 -10.17 -6.14
C LYS A 14 10.32 -9.61 -5.17
N ALA A 15 10.19 -10.22 -4.00
CA ALA A 15 9.39 -9.71 -2.90
C ALA A 15 10.19 -9.72 -1.59
N ILE A 16 10.00 -8.69 -0.77
CA ILE A 16 10.50 -8.62 0.61
C ILE A 16 9.27 -8.63 1.51
N ILE A 17 9.13 -9.66 2.35
CA ILE A 17 8.05 -9.77 3.32
C ILE A 17 8.56 -9.32 4.69
N TYR A 18 7.86 -8.37 5.29
CA TYR A 18 8.20 -7.82 6.60
C TYR A 18 7.40 -8.52 7.69
N ASP A 19 8.10 -8.92 8.76
CA ASP A 19 7.53 -9.66 9.88
C ASP A 19 6.76 -10.90 9.38
N GLU A 20 5.49 -11.07 9.75
CA GLU A 20 4.64 -12.16 9.27
C GLU A 20 3.96 -11.85 7.93
N GLY A 21 4.05 -10.62 7.40
CA GLY A 21 3.43 -10.21 6.13
C GLY A 21 1.90 -10.15 6.14
N THR A 22 1.28 -10.20 7.33
CA THR A 22 -0.18 -10.26 7.53
C THR A 22 -0.80 -8.94 7.93
N GLU A 23 0.01 -7.93 8.28
CA GLU A 23 -0.50 -6.62 8.70
C GLU A 23 -1.33 -5.98 7.55
N PRO A 24 -2.60 -5.61 7.80
CA PRO A 24 -3.44 -5.04 6.78
C PRO A 24 -3.05 -3.59 6.50
N PHE A 25 -3.09 -3.22 5.24
CA PHE A 25 -2.97 -1.85 4.79
C PHE A 25 -3.99 -1.54 3.70
N THR A 26 -4.26 -0.26 3.50
CA THR A 26 -5.11 0.24 2.42
C THR A 26 -4.27 0.85 1.32
N GLY A 27 -4.64 0.57 0.07
CA GLY A 27 -4.00 1.09 -1.13
C GLY A 27 -5.02 1.70 -2.07
N THR A 28 -4.61 2.74 -2.79
CA THR A 28 -5.40 3.38 -3.84
C THR A 28 -4.59 3.38 -5.13
N THR A 29 -5.19 2.93 -6.23
CA THR A 29 -4.51 2.97 -7.53
C THR A 29 -4.29 4.42 -7.97
N LEU A 30 -3.32 4.66 -8.87
CA LEU A 30 -3.08 6.02 -9.37
C LEU A 30 -4.32 6.58 -10.10
N GLU A 31 -5.02 5.73 -10.86
CA GLU A 31 -6.31 6.06 -11.45
C GLU A 31 -7.35 6.40 -10.38
N GLY A 32 -7.44 5.60 -9.31
CA GLY A 32 -8.32 5.86 -8.17
C GLY A 32 -8.04 7.18 -7.48
N ILE A 33 -6.77 7.59 -7.33
CA ILE A 33 -6.40 8.91 -6.79
C ILE A 33 -6.92 10.02 -7.71
N GLY A 34 -6.69 9.91 -9.03
CA GLY A 34 -7.19 10.89 -9.99
C GLY A 34 -8.72 11.00 -9.96
N GLN A 35 -9.40 9.86 -9.89
CA GLN A 35 -10.84 9.79 -9.81
C GLN A 35 -11.38 10.37 -8.51
N ALA A 36 -10.71 10.15 -7.37
CA ALA A 36 -11.07 10.76 -6.10
C ALA A 36 -11.05 12.28 -6.16
N VAL A 37 -9.99 12.86 -6.75
CA VAL A 37 -9.87 14.32 -6.92
C VAL A 37 -11.00 14.86 -7.78
N ILE A 38 -11.30 14.21 -8.91
CA ILE A 38 -12.43 14.59 -9.78
C ILE A 38 -13.75 14.49 -9.01
N GLY A 39 -13.95 13.42 -8.25
CA GLY A 39 -15.14 13.20 -7.43
C GLY A 39 -15.35 14.31 -6.41
N VAL A 40 -14.30 14.70 -5.68
CA VAL A 40 -14.40 15.78 -4.67
C VAL A 40 -14.83 17.08 -5.31
N LEU A 41 -14.28 17.43 -6.48
CA LEU A 41 -14.66 18.64 -7.22
C LEU A 41 -16.09 18.59 -7.77
N LYS A 42 -16.64 17.39 -8.01
CA LYS A 42 -18.03 17.19 -8.47
C LYS A 42 -19.05 17.12 -7.33
N HIS A 43 -18.60 16.81 -6.12
CA HIS A 43 -19.43 16.66 -4.91
C HIS A 43 -18.99 17.64 -3.80
N PRO A 44 -18.95 18.96 -4.07
CA PRO A 44 -18.43 19.93 -3.11
C PRO A 44 -19.28 19.99 -1.83
N ASP A 45 -20.60 19.84 -1.92
CA ASP A 45 -21.49 19.92 -0.76
C ASP A 45 -21.27 18.72 0.19
N GLU A 46 -21.06 17.53 -0.35
CA GLU A 46 -20.84 16.30 0.43
C GLU A 46 -19.40 16.17 0.99
N THR A 47 -18.45 16.92 0.42
CA THR A 47 -17.01 16.80 0.74
C THR A 47 -16.39 18.04 1.38
N ALA A 48 -17.08 19.18 1.43
CA ALA A 48 -16.56 20.42 1.96
C ALA A 48 -16.12 20.29 3.44
N ASN A 49 -14.92 20.81 3.73
CA ASN A 49 -14.39 21.02 5.09
C ASN A 49 -14.35 19.75 5.97
N ARG A 50 -14.15 18.58 5.36
CA ARG A 50 -14.00 17.32 6.09
C ARG A 50 -12.95 16.40 5.50
N PHE A 51 -12.54 15.41 6.28
CA PHE A 51 -11.74 14.31 5.76
C PHE A 51 -12.59 13.42 4.85
N VAL A 52 -12.01 13.08 3.71
CA VAL A 52 -12.55 12.17 2.71
C VAL A 52 -11.66 10.94 2.69
N LYS A 53 -12.24 9.79 3.00
CA LYS A 53 -11.54 8.51 3.06
C LYS A 53 -11.71 7.79 1.74
N VAL A 54 -10.60 7.42 1.12
CA VAL A 54 -10.58 6.72 -0.16
C VAL A 54 -9.60 5.56 -0.09
N LEU A 55 -10.02 4.43 -0.62
CA LEU A 55 -9.21 3.25 -0.87
C LEU A 55 -9.73 2.53 -2.12
N SER A 56 -8.84 1.90 -2.87
CA SER A 56 -9.19 0.93 -3.89
C SER A 56 -9.23 -0.48 -3.31
N ILE A 57 -8.31 -0.79 -2.39
CA ILE A 57 -8.13 -2.13 -1.82
C ILE A 57 -7.69 -2.03 -0.36
N LYS A 58 -8.10 -3.01 0.45
CA LYS A 58 -7.46 -3.34 1.73
C LYS A 58 -6.87 -4.74 1.62
N THR A 59 -5.57 -4.87 1.86
CA THR A 59 -4.83 -6.12 1.64
C THR A 59 -3.65 -6.24 2.60
N SER A 60 -2.82 -7.28 2.43
CA SER A 60 -1.57 -7.53 3.15
C SER A 60 -0.50 -8.02 2.19
N GLN A 61 0.77 -8.06 2.62
CA GLN A 61 1.86 -8.52 1.76
C GLN A 61 1.63 -9.97 1.30
N ASN A 62 1.17 -10.85 2.20
CA ASN A 62 0.94 -12.25 1.85
C ASN A 62 -0.23 -12.45 0.87
N GLN A 63 -1.29 -11.64 0.97
CA GLN A 63 -2.39 -11.70 0.00
C GLN A 63 -1.94 -11.27 -1.40
N LEU A 64 -1.17 -10.19 -1.51
CA LEU A 64 -0.57 -9.76 -2.77
C LEU A 64 0.42 -10.79 -3.32
N LEU A 65 1.29 -11.35 -2.46
CA LEU A 65 2.25 -12.38 -2.86
C LEU A 65 1.53 -13.60 -3.43
N ASN A 66 0.48 -14.09 -2.78
CA ASN A 66 -0.31 -15.21 -3.28
C ASN A 66 -0.94 -14.92 -4.65
N ALA A 67 -1.39 -13.68 -4.91
CA ALA A 67 -1.87 -13.30 -6.24
C ALA A 67 -0.73 -13.23 -7.27
N PHE A 68 0.44 -12.74 -6.87
CA PHE A 68 1.63 -12.67 -7.73
C PHE A 68 2.17 -14.06 -8.11
N GLU A 69 2.21 -15.01 -7.18
CA GLU A 69 2.69 -16.39 -7.42
C GLU A 69 1.83 -17.14 -8.45
N LYS A 70 0.55 -16.79 -8.59
CA LYS A 70 -0.32 -17.33 -9.66
C LYS A 70 0.15 -16.94 -11.06
N THR A 71 0.99 -15.91 -11.19
CA THR A 71 1.52 -15.40 -12.48
C THR A 71 2.93 -15.91 -12.80
N GLY A 72 3.49 -16.77 -11.95
CA GLY A 72 4.79 -17.42 -12.12
C GLY A 72 5.64 -17.37 -10.85
N GLY A 73 6.89 -17.81 -10.96
CA GLY A 73 7.82 -17.84 -9.81
C GLY A 73 8.29 -16.44 -9.37
N TRP A 74 8.41 -16.26 -8.06
CA TRP A 74 8.94 -15.07 -7.39
C TRP A 74 10.06 -15.46 -6.42
N GLU A 75 11.10 -14.63 -6.33
CA GLU A 75 12.15 -14.76 -5.31
C GLU A 75 11.73 -13.97 -4.06
N ILE A 76 11.62 -14.67 -2.93
CA ILE A 76 11.11 -14.10 -1.68
C ILE A 76 12.24 -13.97 -0.68
N SER A 77 12.39 -12.78 -0.09
CA SER A 77 13.23 -12.54 1.08
C SER A 77 12.38 -12.06 2.26
N ARG A 78 12.94 -12.16 3.47
CA ARG A 78 12.28 -11.70 4.70
C ARG A 78 13.16 -10.69 5.41
N SER A 79 12.53 -9.71 6.05
CA SER A 79 13.14 -8.75 6.97
C SER A 79 12.11 -8.36 8.03
N THR A 80 12.45 -7.48 8.96
CA THR A 80 11.53 -7.05 10.01
C THR A 80 11.31 -5.55 10.00
N THR A 81 10.14 -5.12 10.45
CA THR A 81 9.90 -3.68 10.66
C THR A 81 10.77 -3.11 11.76
N ARG A 82 11.18 -3.94 12.73
CA ARG A 82 12.18 -3.59 13.76
C ARG A 82 13.51 -3.20 13.15
N GLU A 83 14.04 -3.99 12.21
CA GLU A 83 15.29 -3.69 11.50
C GLU A 83 15.20 -2.39 10.71
N LEU A 84 14.10 -2.18 9.96
CA LEU A 84 13.86 -0.94 9.24
C LEU A 84 13.78 0.27 10.18
N LYS A 85 13.07 0.14 11.30
CA LYS A 85 12.93 1.20 12.29
C LYS A 85 14.26 1.56 12.94
N ALA A 86 15.06 0.55 13.30
CA ALA A 86 16.40 0.76 13.83
C ALA A 86 17.31 1.46 12.81
N SER A 87 17.34 0.97 11.57
CA SER A 87 18.17 1.55 10.50
C SER A 87 17.75 2.99 10.16
N GLY A 88 16.44 3.24 10.05
CA GLY A 88 15.90 4.56 9.79
C GLY A 88 16.21 5.56 10.93
N MET A 89 16.10 5.12 12.19
CA MET A 89 16.42 5.96 13.35
C MET A 89 17.93 6.24 13.48
N GLU A 90 18.79 5.30 13.09
CA GLU A 90 20.24 5.52 13.04
C GLU A 90 20.63 6.52 11.94
N LYS A 91 19.99 6.45 10.77
CA LYS A 91 20.24 7.34 9.63
C LYS A 91 19.64 8.74 9.80
N PHE A 92 18.57 8.88 10.59
CA PHE A 92 17.88 10.14 10.83
C PHE A 92 18.79 11.27 11.33
N PRO A 93 19.56 11.14 12.44
CA PRO A 93 20.43 12.21 12.92
C PRO A 93 21.55 12.54 11.94
N GLN A 94 21.97 11.57 11.13
CA GLN A 94 23.01 11.71 10.12
C GLN A 94 22.50 12.34 8.81
N ARG A 95 21.17 12.55 8.68
CA ARG A 95 20.50 12.98 7.44
C ARG A 95 20.87 12.11 6.22
N SER A 96 21.19 10.83 6.47
CA SER A 96 21.57 9.89 5.42
C SER A 96 20.37 9.54 4.56
N SER A 97 20.52 9.50 3.24
CA SER A 97 19.41 9.21 2.32
C SER A 97 18.68 7.91 2.68
N GLY A 98 17.36 7.87 2.46
CA GLY A 98 16.56 6.65 2.64
C GLY A 98 15.94 6.47 4.03
N TRP A 99 16.39 7.21 5.05
CA TRP A 99 15.86 7.11 6.42
C TRP A 99 14.32 7.26 6.47
N THR A 100 13.76 8.22 5.73
CA THR A 100 12.31 8.48 5.72
C THR A 100 11.54 7.31 5.12
N LEU A 101 12.06 6.69 4.06
CA LEU A 101 11.41 5.55 3.41
C LEU A 101 11.44 4.32 4.33
N GLU A 102 12.57 4.06 5.00
CA GLU A 102 12.69 2.97 5.96
C GLU A 102 11.71 3.11 7.12
N LEU A 103 11.60 4.30 7.70
CA LEU A 103 10.62 4.55 8.77
C LEU A 103 9.17 4.47 8.25
N ALA A 104 8.88 4.94 7.03
CA ALA A 104 7.55 4.86 6.43
C ALA A 104 7.15 3.40 6.14
N VAL A 105 8.05 2.56 5.63
CA VAL A 105 7.80 1.14 5.39
C VAL A 105 7.66 0.39 6.72
N ALA A 106 8.48 0.71 7.72
CA ALA A 106 8.30 0.15 9.07
C ALA A 106 6.92 0.51 9.62
N GLN A 107 6.50 1.76 9.47
CA GLN A 107 5.17 2.21 9.90
C GLN A 107 4.03 1.45 9.20
N LEU A 108 4.20 1.21 7.89
CA LEU A 108 3.22 0.55 7.03
C LEU A 108 2.96 -0.92 7.41
N TYR A 109 4.01 -1.65 7.79
CA TYR A 109 3.93 -3.09 8.02
C TYR A 109 4.08 -3.54 9.49
N GLU A 110 4.41 -2.63 10.42
CA GLU A 110 4.60 -2.99 11.85
C GLU A 110 3.26 -3.46 12.42
N SER A 111 3.26 -4.69 12.93
CA SER A 111 2.05 -5.41 13.26
C SER A 111 1.28 -4.84 14.46
N GLY A 112 -0.04 -4.92 14.41
CA GLY A 112 -0.92 -4.86 15.59
C GLY A 112 -1.82 -3.64 15.71
N GLU A 113 -1.44 -2.53 15.07
CA GLU A 113 -2.17 -1.25 15.21
C GLU A 113 -2.94 -0.86 13.93
N ALA A 114 -2.77 -1.59 12.81
CA ALA A 114 -3.45 -1.32 11.53
C ALA A 114 -3.36 0.14 11.08
N ARG A 115 -2.23 0.80 11.36
CA ARG A 115 -2.08 2.27 11.25
C ARG A 115 -2.22 2.80 9.83
N CYS A 116 -2.09 1.93 8.84
CA CYS A 116 -2.24 2.24 7.42
C CYS A 116 -3.57 1.72 6.84
N VAL A 117 -4.56 1.48 7.70
CA VAL A 117 -5.95 1.20 7.32
C VAL A 117 -6.79 2.46 7.46
N VAL A 118 -7.18 3.05 6.34
CA VAL A 118 -8.00 4.28 6.32
C VAL A 118 -9.43 4.03 6.83
N THR A 119 -10.01 2.89 6.46
CA THR A 119 -11.32 2.41 6.90
C THR A 119 -11.36 0.88 6.86
N PRO A 120 -12.17 0.20 7.68
CA PRO A 120 -12.25 -1.26 7.65
C PRO A 120 -12.58 -1.80 6.26
N TRP A 121 -13.59 -1.25 5.57
CA TRP A 121 -14.12 -1.77 4.30
C TRP A 121 -14.33 -0.67 3.25
N TRP A 122 -14.24 -1.03 1.96
CA TRP A 122 -14.46 -0.09 0.85
C TRP A 122 -15.84 0.57 0.90
N LEU A 123 -16.88 -0.17 1.26
CA LEU A 123 -18.27 0.31 1.38
C LEU A 123 -18.46 1.39 2.45
N GLU A 124 -17.59 1.45 3.45
CA GLU A 124 -17.62 2.45 4.53
C GLU A 124 -16.82 3.71 4.19
N SER A 125 -16.20 3.76 3.01
CA SER A 125 -15.45 4.92 2.52
C SER A 125 -16.28 5.80 1.59
N GLU A 126 -15.74 6.97 1.26
CA GLU A 126 -16.27 7.81 0.19
C GLU A 126 -15.88 7.31 -1.21
N SER A 127 -15.15 6.20 -1.35
CA SER A 127 -14.75 5.67 -2.68
C SER A 127 -15.94 5.50 -3.62
N LYS A 128 -17.09 5.00 -3.13
CA LYS A 128 -18.30 4.86 -3.95
C LYS A 128 -18.85 6.21 -4.42
N LEU A 129 -18.93 7.19 -3.51
CA LEU A 129 -19.40 8.54 -3.81
C LEU A 129 -18.52 9.19 -4.89
N LEU A 130 -17.21 8.97 -4.81
CA LEU A 130 -16.23 9.62 -5.68
C LEU A 130 -15.93 8.82 -6.96
N GLY A 131 -16.53 7.65 -7.14
CA GLY A 131 -16.33 6.77 -8.30
C GLY A 131 -15.02 6.00 -8.30
N VAL A 132 -14.33 5.89 -7.16
CA VAL A 132 -13.07 5.16 -7.05
C VAL A 132 -13.34 3.66 -7.03
N LYS A 133 -12.87 2.95 -8.06
CA LYS A 133 -13.09 1.51 -8.20
C LYS A 133 -12.53 0.69 -7.02
N GLU A 134 -13.31 -0.29 -6.58
CA GLU A 134 -12.87 -1.36 -5.68
C GLU A 134 -12.02 -2.36 -6.47
N GLU A 135 -10.85 -2.70 -5.94
CA GLU A 135 -9.89 -3.63 -6.53
C GLU A 135 -9.66 -4.83 -5.61
N CYS A 136 -9.29 -5.95 -6.21
CA CYS A 136 -8.77 -7.13 -5.51
C CYS A 136 -7.30 -7.37 -5.87
N GLU A 137 -6.63 -8.24 -5.14
CA GLU A 137 -5.21 -8.55 -5.33
C GLU A 137 -4.92 -9.04 -6.75
N GLU A 138 -5.74 -9.93 -7.31
CA GLU A 138 -5.58 -10.37 -8.70
C GLU A 138 -5.73 -9.23 -9.71
N GLY A 139 -6.65 -8.28 -9.45
CA GLY A 139 -6.83 -7.09 -10.27
C GLY A 139 -5.59 -6.21 -10.28
N ILE A 140 -5.03 -5.94 -9.09
CA ILE A 140 -3.79 -5.17 -8.92
C ILE A 140 -2.62 -5.85 -9.62
N VAL A 141 -2.46 -7.17 -9.45
CA VAL A 141 -1.37 -7.94 -10.07
C VAL A 141 -1.46 -7.88 -11.60
N LYS A 142 -2.66 -8.03 -12.18
CA LYS A 142 -2.86 -7.90 -13.64
C LYS A 142 -2.46 -6.53 -14.17
N MET A 143 -2.86 -5.46 -13.47
CA MET A 143 -2.46 -4.09 -13.83
C MET A 143 -0.94 -3.90 -13.83
N ILE A 144 -0.24 -4.52 -12.88
CA ILE A 144 1.21 -4.39 -12.73
C ILE A 144 1.97 -5.19 -13.79
N ILE A 145 1.50 -6.39 -14.14
CA ILE A 145 2.18 -7.28 -15.09
C ILE A 145 1.78 -7.00 -16.54
N GLY A 146 0.66 -6.31 -16.78
CA GLY A 146 0.20 -5.91 -18.11
C GLY A 146 -0.47 -7.04 -18.90
N THR A 147 -1.16 -7.95 -18.20
CA THR A 147 -1.89 -9.10 -18.78
C THR A 147 -3.37 -9.05 -18.47
#